data_AF-A0A9Q7X2P5-F1
#
_entry.id   AF-A0A9Q7X2P5-F1
#
_cell.length_a   1.000
_cell.length_b   1.000
_cell.length_c   1.000
_cell.angle_alpha   90.00
_cell.angle_beta   90.00
_cell.angle_gamma   90.00
#
_symmetry.space_group_name_H-M   'P 1'
#
loop_
_entity.id
_entity.type
_entity.pdbx_description
1 polymer ?
#
loop_
_entity_poly.entity_id
_entity_poly.type
_entity_poly.pdbx_seq_one_letter_code
_entity_poly.pdbx_strand_id
1 'polypeptide(L)'
;MEAYQQATEDARMQQRENQQQYKQEQAAAMEGMSQNRVQKFRQEKALDLREEMLTALFASHGRPFEDTTAESQRMGMTTLAFTKWQERQNRQHETCRRQRSEQV
;
A
#
# COMPACT_ATOMS: atom_id res chain seq x y z
N MET A 1 32.39 -28.62 7.29
CA MET A 1 32.60 -27.16 7.37
C MET A 1 32.59 -26.50 5.99
N GLU A 2 33.08 -27.17 4.94
CA GLU A 2 33.12 -26.65 3.56
C GLU A 2 31.74 -26.38 2.94
N ALA A 3 30.75 -27.25 3.16
CA ALA A 3 29.40 -27.09 2.59
C ALA A 3 28.65 -25.82 3.07
N TYR A 4 28.89 -25.37 4.31
CA TYR A 4 28.27 -24.16 4.84
C TYR A 4 28.87 -22.90 4.22
N GLN A 5 30.19 -22.90 4.01
CA GLN A 5 30.90 -21.81 3.34
C GLN A 5 30.46 -21.70 1.88
N GLN A 6 30.34 -22.83 1.17
CA GLN A 6 29.89 -22.86 -0.22
C GLN A 6 28.44 -22.38 -0.38
N ALA A 7 27.52 -22.83 0.51
CA ALA A 7 26.15 -22.34 0.53
C ALA A 7 26.04 -20.82 0.82
N THR A 8 26.97 -20.27 1.61
CA THR A 8 27.04 -18.81 1.82
C THR A 8 27.67 -18.05 0.67
N GLU A 9 28.58 -18.64 -0.12
CA GLU A 9 29.15 -17.96 -1.28
C GLU A 9 28.12 -17.82 -2.41
N ASP A 10 27.35 -18.87 -2.69
CA ASP A 10 26.30 -18.81 -3.72
C ASP A 10 25.23 -17.76 -3.37
N ALA A 11 24.81 -17.71 -2.11
CA ALA A 11 23.87 -16.68 -1.63
C ALA A 11 24.44 -15.26 -1.77
N ARG A 12 25.75 -15.06 -1.56
CA ARG A 12 26.41 -13.77 -1.76
C ARG A 12 26.53 -13.41 -3.24
N MET A 13 26.84 -14.36 -4.11
CA MET A 13 26.87 -14.14 -5.55
C MET A 13 25.49 -13.73 -6.06
N GLN A 14 24.46 -14.49 -5.70
CA GLN A 14 23.07 -14.17 -6.02
C GLN A 14 22.67 -12.78 -5.51
N GLN A 15 23.06 -12.43 -4.28
CA GLN A 15 22.78 -11.10 -3.73
C GLN A 15 23.44 -9.99 -4.55
N ARG A 16 24.69 -10.18 -5.01
CA ARG A 16 25.39 -9.20 -5.84
C ARG A 16 24.74 -9.03 -7.21
N GLU A 17 24.38 -10.14 -7.86
CA GLU A 17 23.67 -10.12 -9.14
C GLU A 17 22.33 -9.41 -9.03
N ASN A 18 21.52 -9.77 -8.02
CA ASN A 18 20.23 -9.13 -7.76
C ASN A 18 20.40 -7.63 -7.50
N GLN A 19 21.44 -7.20 -6.78
CA GLN A 19 21.73 -5.78 -6.56
C GLN A 19 22.12 -5.05 -7.85
N GLN A 20 22.90 -5.68 -8.73
CA GLN A 20 23.28 -5.07 -10.01
C GLN A 20 22.07 -4.95 -10.92
N GLN A 21 21.27 -6.01 -11.03
CA GLN A 21 20.05 -6.03 -11.82
C GLN A 21 19.07 -4.95 -11.33
N TYR A 22 18.83 -4.86 -10.02
CA TYR A 22 17.97 -3.84 -9.44
C TYR A 22 18.41 -2.41 -9.79
N LYS A 23 19.72 -2.14 -9.77
CA LYS A 23 20.27 -0.83 -10.15
C LYS A 23 20.02 -0.52 -11.61
N GLN A 24 20.19 -1.50 -12.49
CA GLN A 24 19.95 -1.34 -13.93
C GLN A 24 18.46 -1.10 -14.22
N GLU A 25 17.57 -1.88 -13.62
CA GLU A 25 16.13 -1.73 -13.76
C GLU A 25 15.65 -0.36 -13.26
N GLN A 26 16.18 0.11 -12.11
CA GLN A 26 15.90 1.45 -11.61
C GLN A 26 16.37 2.53 -12.58
N ALA A 27 17.59 2.41 -13.10
CA ALA A 27 18.15 3.39 -14.03
C ALA A 27 17.33 3.46 -15.33
N ALA A 28 16.95 2.31 -15.88
CA ALA A 28 16.09 2.22 -17.07
C ALA A 28 14.69 2.81 -16.81
N ALA A 29 14.08 2.49 -15.67
CA ALA A 29 12.76 3.02 -15.31
C ALA A 29 12.75 4.55 -15.11
N MET A 30 13.87 5.13 -14.70
CA MET A 30 14.03 6.56 -14.47
C MET A 30 14.64 7.32 -15.66
N GLU A 31 14.99 6.63 -16.75
CA GLU A 31 15.62 7.24 -17.91
C GLU A 31 14.73 8.33 -18.53
N GLY A 32 15.32 9.49 -18.80
CA GLY A 32 14.59 10.64 -19.35
C GLY A 32 13.63 11.35 -18.38
N MET A 33 13.56 10.94 -17.11
CA MET A 33 12.77 11.64 -16.10
C MET A 33 13.49 12.87 -15.55
N SER A 34 12.73 13.96 -15.29
CA SER A 34 13.26 15.10 -14.54
C SER A 34 13.54 14.71 -13.08
N GLN A 35 14.43 15.43 -12.40
CA GLN A 35 14.79 15.14 -10.99
C GLN A 35 13.57 15.09 -10.06
N ASN A 36 12.61 16.01 -10.24
CA ASN A 36 11.35 16.00 -9.47
C ASN A 36 10.52 14.74 -9.73
N ARG A 37 10.50 14.25 -10.97
CA ARG A 37 9.76 13.04 -11.34
C ARG A 37 10.45 11.78 -10.81
N VAL A 38 11.78 11.75 -10.86
CA VAL A 38 12.60 10.71 -10.22
C VAL A 38 12.33 10.63 -8.72
N GLN A 39 12.26 11.78 -8.03
CA GLN A 39 12.03 11.81 -6.59
C GLN A 39 10.62 11.32 -6.23
N LYS A 40 9.60 11.71 -6.99
CA LYS A 40 8.23 11.18 -6.83
C LYS A 40 8.17 9.67 -7.08
N PHE A 41 8.79 9.20 -8.17
CA PHE A 41 8.84 7.77 -8.49
C PHE A 41 9.47 6.94 -7.36
N ARG A 42 10.56 7.44 -6.75
CA ARG A 42 11.18 6.78 -5.60
C ARG A 42 10.26 6.74 -4.36
N GLN A 43 9.50 7.80 -4.12
CA GLN A 43 8.52 7.84 -3.02
C GLN A 43 7.38 6.84 -3.27
N GLU A 44 6.82 6.82 -4.48
CA GLU A 44 5.78 5.88 -4.89
C GLU A 44 6.27 4.43 -4.75
N LYS A 45 7.46 4.11 -5.27
CA LYS A 45 8.05 2.76 -5.10
C LYS A 45 8.29 2.35 -3.65
N ALA A 46 8.61 3.30 -2.77
CA ALA A 46 8.75 3.00 -1.35
C ALA A 46 7.40 2.69 -0.68
N LEU A 47 6.32 3.34 -1.14
CA LEU A 47 4.96 3.05 -0.70
C LEU A 47 4.50 1.67 -1.20
N ASP A 48 4.70 1.36 -2.49
CA ASP A 48 4.39 0.04 -3.06
C ASP A 48 5.05 -1.08 -2.26
N LEU A 49 6.36 -0.96 -1.99
CA LEU A 49 7.10 -1.96 -1.22
C LEU A 49 6.56 -2.10 0.21
N ARG A 50 6.19 -0.99 0.86
CA ARG A 50 5.60 -1.03 2.19
C ARG A 50 4.26 -1.78 2.18
N GLU A 51 3.42 -1.57 1.18
CA GLU A 51 2.14 -2.25 1.03
C GLU A 51 2.33 -3.75 0.76
N GLU A 52 3.26 -4.13 -0.11
CA GLU A 52 3.62 -5.53 -0.35
C GLU A 52 4.12 -6.21 0.92
N MET A 53 5.02 -5.56 1.68
CA MET A 53 5.53 -6.08 2.95
C MET A 53 4.43 -6.24 4.00
N LEU A 54 3.55 -5.26 4.14
CA LEU A 54 2.40 -5.36 5.05
C LEU A 54 1.49 -6.51 4.61
N THR A 55 1.13 -6.59 3.34
CA THR A 55 0.29 -7.65 2.81
C THR A 55 0.90 -9.03 3.06
N ALA A 56 2.21 -9.20 2.80
CA ALA A 56 2.92 -10.44 3.07
C ALA A 56 2.94 -10.82 4.56
N LEU A 57 3.10 -9.84 5.46
CA LEU A 57 3.02 -10.06 6.91
C LEU A 57 1.63 -10.56 7.31
N PHE A 58 0.56 -9.91 6.86
CA PHE A 58 -0.81 -10.35 7.13
C PHE A 58 -1.07 -11.76 6.58
N ALA A 59 -0.64 -12.03 5.34
CA ALA A 59 -0.75 -13.35 4.71
C ALA A 59 -0.01 -14.44 5.51
N SER A 60 1.21 -14.16 6.00
CA SER A 60 1.99 -15.10 6.81
C SER A 60 1.33 -15.48 8.14
N HIS A 61 0.50 -14.57 8.69
CA HIS A 61 -0.29 -14.80 9.89
C HIS A 61 -1.70 -15.36 9.62
N GLY A 62 -2.01 -15.71 8.36
CA GLY A 62 -3.31 -16.25 7.96
C GLY A 62 -4.46 -15.26 8.10
N ARG A 63 -4.17 -13.95 8.11
CA ARG A 63 -5.18 -12.89 8.19
C ARG A 63 -5.27 -12.16 6.85
N PRO A 64 -6.47 -11.94 6.29
CA PRO A 64 -6.60 -11.03 5.17
C PRO A 64 -6.22 -9.61 5.61
N PHE A 65 -5.51 -8.88 4.77
CA PHE A 65 -5.34 -7.44 4.96
C PHE A 65 -6.69 -6.77 4.71
N GLU A 66 -7.31 -6.20 5.74
CA GLU A 66 -8.54 -5.45 5.60
C GLU A 66 -8.20 -3.98 5.29
N ASP A 67 -8.68 -3.50 4.15
CA ASP A 67 -8.58 -2.10 3.77
C ASP A 67 -9.28 -1.23 4.84
N THR A 68 -8.50 -0.36 5.47
CA THR A 68 -8.96 0.56 6.51
C THR A 68 -8.29 1.93 6.33
N THR A 69 -9.10 3.00 6.24
CA THR A 69 -8.64 4.38 6.32
C THR A 69 -8.55 4.82 7.77
N ALA A 70 -7.82 5.90 8.07
CA ALA A 70 -7.74 6.43 9.44
C ALA A 70 -9.13 6.75 10.04
N GLU A 71 -10.11 7.11 9.22
CA GLU A 71 -11.48 7.41 9.62
C GLU A 71 -12.28 6.13 9.91
N SER A 72 -12.18 5.12 9.04
CA SER A 72 -12.86 3.84 9.25
C SER A 72 -12.30 3.09 10.46
N GLN A 73 -10.98 3.19 10.72
CA GLN A 73 -10.33 2.64 11.91
C GLN A 73 -10.89 3.23 13.22
N ARG A 74 -11.10 4.55 13.28
CA ARG A 74 -11.71 5.20 14.46
C ARG A 74 -13.10 4.65 14.77
N MET A 75 -13.83 4.24 13.74
CA MET A 75 -15.17 3.69 13.84
C MET A 75 -15.18 2.16 13.97
N GLY A 76 -14.01 1.50 13.96
CA GLY A 76 -13.87 0.06 14.09
C GLY A 76 -14.46 -0.74 12.93
N MET A 77 -14.40 -0.21 11.70
CA MET A 77 -15.00 -0.84 10.51
C MET A 77 -14.09 -0.74 9.28
N THR A 78 -14.29 -1.59 8.28
CA THR A 78 -13.53 -1.56 7.02
C THR A 78 -13.85 -0.30 6.21
N THR A 79 -12.96 0.11 5.29
CA THR A 79 -13.17 1.27 4.41
C THR A 79 -14.50 1.17 3.65
N LEU A 80 -14.82 -0.01 3.11
CA LEU A 80 -16.08 -0.26 2.40
C LEU A 80 -17.31 -0.18 3.32
N ALA A 81 -17.21 -0.67 4.56
CA ALA A 81 -18.29 -0.55 5.53
C ALA A 81 -18.51 0.90 5.95
N PHE A 82 -17.42 1.65 6.11
CA PHE A 82 -17.44 3.07 6.44
C PHE A 82 -18.09 3.91 5.34
N THR A 83 -17.73 3.72 4.07
CA THR A 83 -18.34 4.45 2.94
C THR A 83 -19.84 4.18 2.86
N LYS A 84 -20.28 2.93 2.99
CA LYS A 84 -21.70 2.56 3.03
C LYS A 84 -22.44 3.19 4.22
N TRP A 85 -21.80 3.23 5.39
CA TRP A 85 -22.37 3.88 6.58
C TRP A 85 -22.51 5.39 6.36
N GLN A 86 -21.50 6.05 5.81
CA GLN A 86 -21.48 7.47 5.52
C GLN A 86 -22.56 7.86 4.49
N GLU A 87 -22.72 7.08 3.42
CA GLU A 87 -23.81 7.27 2.45
C GLU A 87 -25.19 7.20 3.09
N ARG A 88 -25.38 6.28 4.05
CA ARG A 88 -26.64 6.15 4.77
C ARG A 88 -26.91 7.37 5.66
N GLN A 89 -25.89 7.87 6.35
CA GLN A 89 -26.01 9.09 7.15
C GLN A 89 -26.38 10.30 6.27
N ASN A 90 -25.72 10.45 5.12
CA ASN A 90 -26.02 11.53 4.18
C ASN A 90 -27.46 11.48 3.68
N ARG A 91 -27.96 10.28 3.30
CA ARG A 91 -29.36 10.09 2.87
C ARG A 91 -30.37 10.45 3.97
N GLN A 92 -30.07 10.13 5.23
CA GLN A 92 -30.93 10.50 6.37
C GLN A 92 -30.92 12.02 6.60
N HIS A 93 -29.76 12.65 6.50
CA HIS A 93 -29.65 14.10 6.64
C HIS A 93 -30.39 14.85 5.53
N GLU A 94 -30.31 14.37 4.29
CA GLU A 94 -31.04 14.94 3.15
C GLU A 94 -32.56 14.81 3.30
N THR A 95 -33.05 13.63 3.71
CA THR A 95 -34.48 13.42 3.94
C THR A 95 -35.01 14.30 5.07
N CYS A 96 -34.29 14.42 6.19
CA CYS A 96 -34.65 15.35 7.26
C CYS A 96 -34.62 16.82 6.81
N ARG A 97 -33.66 17.24 5.98
CA ARG A 97 -33.62 18.60 5.44
C ARG A 97 -34.82 18.89 4.54
N ARG A 98 -35.18 17.96 3.65
CA ARG A 98 -36.34 18.11 2.76
C ARG A 98 -37.66 18.21 3.53
N GLN A 99 -37.86 17.35 4.52
CA GLN A 99 -39.04 17.42 5.39
C GLN A 99 -39.11 18.74 6.16
N ARG A 100 -37.98 19.26 6.63
CA ARG A 100 -37.94 20.57 7.30
C ARG A 100 -38.22 21.73 6.35
N SER A 101 -37.76 21.66 5.10
CA SER A 101 -38.07 22.69 4.10
C SER A 101 -39.52 22.63 3.60
N GLU A 102 -40.18 21.47 3.65
CA GLU A 102 -41.59 21.30 3.30
C GLU A 102 -42.55 21.75 4.41
N GLN A 103 -42.04 21.94 5.64
CA GLN A 103 -42.81 22.45 6.79
C GLN A 103 -42.73 23.98 6.96
N VAL A 104 -42.03 24.68 6.05
CA VAL A 104 -41.93 26.15 5.98
C VAL A 104 -42.73 26.63 4.78
#